data_AF-A0A7C1Y7Z1-F1
#
_entry.id   AF-A0A7C1Y7Z1-F1
#
_cell.length_a   1.000
_cell.length_b   1.000
_cell.length_c   1.000
_cell.angle_alpha   90.00
_cell.angle_beta   90.00
_cell.angle_gamma   90.00
#
_symmetry.space_group_name_H-M   'P 1'
#
loop_
_entity.id
_entity.type
_entity.pdbx_description
1 polymer ?
#
loop_
_entity_poly.entity_id
_entity_poly.type
_entity_poly.pdbx_seq_one_letter_code
_entity_poly.pdbx_strand_id
1 'polypeptide(L)'
;MSTNQNLRTRVRSRGLAVTALVLALGLLAAACGDSSSTSLGEAPSTTAGPGTTAAGSSAPSSTTPPSSADASTTTTTAAPTTTAAPTTTAVPTTTAAPTTTAAPTTTAAPTTTAAPTTTAPPPTLGPPPVPPCPSLAGAAAGPTGGSITLDANGNGYDDTVSTWFEGASDSWWLLMEWGNGGSIEVMITDSSPVAAARPLGVVDLNGDGRYELFAVVDAGASTQIVGVFELGDCTLTRMTFSDSGAPAAFPVGASIGSMSGVACSSSGSAFGDIDALFATEDGTGMYDGGAQGYTVSGTQLVPGFGDGTVFADFDEAANAVARFDCPPISF
;
A
#
# COMPACT_ATOMS: atom_id res chain seq x y z
N MET A 1 -2.34 -15.89 -73.54
CA MET A 1 -3.66 -16.04 -72.88
C MET A 1 -4.08 -14.65 -72.43
N SER A 2 -4.88 -13.96 -73.26
CA SER A 2 -6.26 -13.50 -72.99
C SER A 2 -6.40 -12.56 -71.78
N THR A 3 -6.53 -11.24 -71.91
CA THR A 3 -7.72 -10.44 -72.35
C THR A 3 -8.80 -10.28 -71.26
N ASN A 4 -9.01 -9.01 -70.86
CA ASN A 4 -10.22 -8.33 -70.34
C ASN A 4 -11.18 -9.06 -69.36
N GLN A 5 -11.58 -8.35 -68.29
CA GLN A 5 -12.94 -7.78 -68.22
C GLN A 5 -13.14 -6.75 -67.08
N ASN A 6 -14.00 -5.79 -67.41
CA ASN A 6 -14.47 -4.60 -66.71
C ASN A 6 -15.74 -4.88 -65.87
N LEU A 7 -16.30 -3.82 -65.25
CA LEU A 7 -17.68 -3.62 -64.70
C LEU A 7 -17.91 -4.02 -63.22
N ARG A 8 -18.67 -3.32 -62.37
CA ARG A 8 -19.40 -2.03 -62.35
C ARG A 8 -20.11 -1.90 -60.98
N THR A 9 -20.27 -0.68 -60.45
CA THR A 9 -21.39 -0.16 -59.60
C THR A 9 -21.60 -0.75 -58.17
N ARG A 10 -21.97 0.01 -57.12
CA ARG A 10 -22.95 1.11 -57.02
C ARG A 10 -22.61 2.14 -55.94
N VAL A 11 -22.79 3.40 -56.32
CA VAL A 11 -23.10 4.56 -55.46
C VAL A 11 -24.62 4.68 -55.33
N ARG A 12 -25.13 5.00 -54.13
CA ARG A 12 -26.41 5.71 -53.81
C ARG A 12 -26.38 5.98 -52.30
N SER A 13 -26.13 7.17 -51.76
CA SER A 13 -26.78 8.49 -51.87
C SER A 13 -28.09 8.63 -51.05
N ARG A 14 -28.01 9.56 -50.07
CA ARG A 14 -29.03 10.50 -49.54
C ARG A 14 -29.91 10.10 -48.35
N GLY A 15 -29.86 10.96 -47.33
CA GLY A 15 -30.89 11.12 -46.31
C GLY A 15 -30.51 12.07 -45.17
N LEU A 16 -30.36 13.37 -45.46
CA LEU A 16 -30.32 14.45 -44.47
C LEU A 16 -31.71 14.61 -43.81
N ALA A 17 -31.79 14.76 -42.49
CA ALA A 17 -32.85 15.55 -41.84
C ALA A 17 -32.35 16.10 -40.49
N VAL A 18 -32.39 17.42 -40.39
CA VAL A 18 -31.95 18.31 -39.30
C VAL A 18 -33.13 18.56 -38.33
N THR A 19 -32.79 18.93 -37.08
CA THR A 19 -33.54 19.74 -36.07
C THR A 19 -34.61 19.02 -35.22
N ALA A 20 -34.76 19.22 -33.90
CA ALA A 20 -34.51 20.42 -33.09
C ALA A 20 -34.28 20.18 -31.57
N LEU A 21 -33.65 21.20 -30.97
CA LEU A 21 -33.47 21.63 -29.58
C LEU A 21 -34.73 21.61 -28.69
N VAL A 22 -34.63 21.10 -27.44
CA VAL A 22 -35.29 21.70 -26.25
C VAL A 22 -34.40 21.52 -25.01
N LEU A 23 -34.01 22.67 -24.45
CA LEU A 23 -33.40 22.87 -23.14
C LEU A 23 -34.52 22.89 -22.09
N ALA A 24 -34.40 22.16 -20.97
CA ALA A 24 -35.25 22.37 -19.80
C ALA A 24 -34.44 22.21 -18.51
N LEU A 25 -34.11 23.37 -17.94
CA LEU A 25 -33.62 23.61 -16.60
C LEU A 25 -34.81 23.48 -15.61
N GLY A 26 -34.65 22.77 -14.51
CA GLY A 26 -35.69 22.64 -13.48
C GLY A 26 -35.10 22.45 -12.08
N LEU A 27 -35.02 23.56 -11.34
CA LEU A 27 -34.77 23.63 -9.90
C LEU A 27 -35.75 22.72 -9.11
N LEU A 28 -35.26 22.01 -8.10
CA LEU A 28 -36.09 21.63 -6.95
C LEU A 28 -35.62 22.39 -5.70
N ALA A 29 -36.55 23.20 -5.19
CA ALA A 29 -36.40 24.05 -4.03
C ALA A 29 -36.57 23.28 -2.71
N ALA A 30 -35.89 23.79 -1.69
CA ALA A 30 -36.15 23.50 -0.29
C ALA A 30 -37.60 23.84 0.10
N ALA A 31 -38.22 22.98 0.91
CA ALA A 31 -39.42 23.32 1.67
C ALA A 31 -39.24 22.85 3.11
N CYS A 32 -39.07 23.84 3.99
CA CYS A 32 -39.35 23.72 5.42
C CYS A 32 -40.87 23.63 5.61
N GLY A 33 -41.34 22.83 6.57
CA GLY A 33 -42.76 22.72 6.88
C GLY A 33 -43.00 21.98 8.19
N ASP A 34 -43.21 22.75 9.25
CA ASP A 34 -43.39 22.36 10.63
C ASP A 34 -44.80 21.81 10.95
N SER A 35 -44.84 20.93 11.94
CA SER A 35 -45.90 20.73 12.95
C SER A 35 -47.39 20.70 12.56
N SER A 36 -48.05 19.56 12.80
CA SER A 36 -49.44 19.51 13.29
C SER A 36 -49.78 18.19 14.00
N SER A 37 -50.30 18.36 15.20
CA SER A 37 -50.73 17.41 16.22
C SER A 37 -52.05 16.68 15.94
N THR A 38 -52.18 15.43 16.41
CA THR A 38 -53.40 14.79 16.92
C THR A 38 -52.98 13.57 17.80
N SER A 39 -53.17 13.54 19.13
CA SER A 39 -54.40 13.41 19.94
C SER A 39 -55.09 12.04 19.86
N LEU A 40 -54.79 11.16 20.84
CA LEU A 40 -55.65 10.16 21.52
C LEU A 40 -54.97 9.92 22.89
N GLY A 41 -55.55 9.83 24.08
CA GLY A 41 -56.91 9.66 24.58
C GLY A 41 -56.81 8.88 25.92
N GLU A 42 -57.23 9.50 27.02
CA GLU A 42 -57.60 9.06 28.40
C GLU A 42 -57.89 7.55 28.69
N ALA A 43 -57.83 6.94 29.89
CA ALA A 43 -57.74 7.31 31.34
C ALA A 43 -57.52 6.00 32.21
N PRO A 44 -57.77 5.87 33.55
CA PRO A 44 -57.76 6.82 34.69
C PRO A 44 -57.14 6.32 36.05
N SER A 45 -56.92 7.27 37.00
CA SER A 45 -57.08 7.33 38.49
C SER A 45 -56.65 6.18 39.45
N THR A 46 -56.02 6.41 40.62
CA THR A 46 -56.52 7.05 41.88
C THR A 46 -55.36 7.59 42.80
N THR A 47 -55.39 8.83 43.34
CA THR A 47 -55.77 9.32 44.71
C THR A 47 -54.84 8.84 45.87
N ALA A 48 -54.20 9.59 46.79
CA ALA A 48 -54.42 10.89 47.48
C ALA A 48 -53.10 11.52 48.03
N GLY A 49 -53.10 12.83 48.37
CA GLY A 49 -51.97 13.60 48.98
C GLY A 49 -51.87 13.55 50.52
N PRO A 50 -51.41 14.59 51.28
CA PRO A 50 -50.74 15.86 50.90
C PRO A 50 -49.52 16.30 51.78
N GLY A 51 -48.77 17.33 51.35
CA GLY A 51 -48.44 18.54 52.16
C GLY A 51 -47.25 18.61 53.14
N THR A 52 -46.27 19.48 52.80
CA THR A 52 -45.41 20.36 53.67
C THR A 52 -44.35 19.68 54.57
N THR A 53 -43.07 20.08 54.61
CA THR A 53 -42.51 21.32 55.20
C THR A 53 -40.99 21.41 54.95
N ALA A 54 -40.43 22.61 55.16
CA ALA A 54 -39.06 23.02 54.89
C ALA A 54 -38.11 22.89 56.11
N ALA A 55 -36.83 23.14 55.81
CA ALA A 55 -35.75 23.66 56.65
C ALA A 55 -34.90 22.68 57.50
N GLY A 56 -33.59 22.91 57.50
CA GLY A 56 -32.68 22.29 58.47
C GLY A 56 -31.19 22.36 58.17
N SER A 57 -30.65 23.57 58.03
CA SER A 57 -29.21 23.87 58.06
C SER A 57 -28.57 23.45 59.39
N SER A 58 -27.32 22.94 59.38
CA SER A 58 -26.38 22.98 60.52
C SER A 58 -24.94 22.63 60.12
N ALA A 59 -24.07 23.65 60.14
CA ALA A 59 -22.67 23.61 60.60
C ALA A 59 -22.60 24.51 61.85
N PRO A 60 -21.50 24.65 62.65
CA PRO A 60 -20.08 24.22 62.52
C PRO A 60 -19.53 23.56 63.84
N SER A 61 -18.26 23.20 64.10
CA SER A 61 -17.00 23.97 64.15
C SER A 61 -15.78 23.10 64.58
N SER A 62 -14.57 23.51 64.15
CA SER A 62 -13.22 23.44 64.78
C SER A 62 -12.61 22.07 65.16
N THR A 63 -11.31 21.76 65.02
CA THR A 63 -10.06 22.53 64.84
C THR A 63 -8.92 21.53 64.58
N THR A 64 -7.95 21.82 63.70
CA THR A 64 -6.49 21.58 63.86
C THR A 64 -5.71 22.19 62.66
N PRO A 65 -4.47 22.69 62.83
CA PRO A 65 -3.83 23.66 61.92
C PRO A 65 -2.87 23.02 60.89
N PRO A 66 -2.53 23.70 59.77
CA PRO A 66 -1.35 23.37 58.97
C PRO A 66 -0.13 24.20 59.41
N SER A 67 1.01 23.53 59.59
CA SER A 67 2.31 24.15 59.86
C SER A 67 2.97 24.60 58.56
N SER A 68 3.38 25.87 58.52
CA SER A 68 4.30 26.41 57.51
C SER A 68 5.74 26.06 57.87
N ALA A 69 6.55 25.67 56.87
CA ALA A 69 7.99 25.86 56.91
C ALA A 69 8.49 26.10 55.48
N ASP A 70 8.85 27.36 55.27
CA ASP A 70 9.62 27.94 54.18
C ASP A 70 10.94 27.17 53.97
N ALA A 71 11.22 26.80 52.72
CA ALA A 71 12.51 26.32 52.27
C ALA A 71 12.73 26.72 50.81
N SER A 72 12.95 28.02 50.59
CA SER A 72 13.60 28.53 49.40
C SER A 72 14.99 27.88 49.24
N THR A 73 15.15 26.99 48.26
CA THR A 73 16.45 26.45 47.85
C THR A 73 16.81 27.03 46.49
N THR A 74 17.56 28.14 46.53
CA THR A 74 18.19 28.72 45.35
C THR A 74 19.21 27.74 44.76
N THR A 75 18.91 27.18 43.60
CA THR A 75 19.86 26.36 42.84
C THR A 75 20.90 27.29 42.22
N THR A 76 22.16 27.19 42.66
CA THR A 76 23.28 27.95 42.08
C THR A 76 23.77 27.21 40.85
N THR A 77 23.50 27.76 39.67
CA THR A 77 24.06 27.30 38.39
C THR A 77 25.56 27.57 38.39
N ALA A 78 26.38 26.53 38.25
CA ALA A 78 27.82 26.67 38.08
C ALA A 78 28.15 27.39 36.76
N ALA A 79 29.09 28.33 36.81
CA ALA A 79 29.56 29.08 35.65
C ALA A 79 30.20 28.14 34.60
N PRO A 80 30.08 28.44 33.29
CA PRO A 80 30.64 27.60 32.24
C PRO A 80 32.16 27.53 32.35
N THR A 81 32.71 26.32 32.24
CA THR A 81 34.15 26.08 32.20
C THR A 81 34.72 26.53 30.85
N THR A 82 35.73 27.40 30.91
CA THR A 82 36.46 27.92 29.75
C THR A 82 37.16 26.78 29.01
N THR A 83 36.74 26.50 27.78
CA THR A 83 37.41 25.58 26.86
C THR A 83 38.78 26.15 26.49
N ALA A 84 39.85 25.35 26.66
CA ALA A 84 41.20 25.75 26.29
C ALA A 84 41.31 25.99 24.76
N ALA A 85 42.08 27.01 24.39
CA ALA A 85 42.33 27.37 22.99
C ALA A 85 43.04 26.22 22.23
N PRO A 86 42.74 26.01 20.94
CA PRO A 86 43.34 24.95 20.15
C PRO A 86 44.86 25.16 20.02
N THR A 87 45.61 24.08 20.24
CA THR A 87 47.07 24.06 20.07
C THR A 87 47.44 24.12 18.59
N THR A 88 48.38 25.00 18.26
CA THR A 88 48.91 25.22 16.91
C THR A 88 49.59 23.96 16.38
N THR A 89 49.06 23.40 15.29
CA THR A 89 49.67 22.30 14.53
C THR A 89 50.96 22.78 13.87
N ALA A 90 52.05 22.02 14.04
CA ALA A 90 53.34 22.33 13.45
C ALA A 90 53.29 22.33 11.91
N VAL A 91 54.05 23.25 11.31
CA VAL A 91 54.21 23.40 9.85
C VAL A 91 54.82 22.13 9.26
N PRO A 92 54.33 21.64 8.10
CA PRO A 92 54.87 20.44 7.47
C PRO A 92 56.34 20.64 7.10
N THR A 93 57.17 19.66 7.46
CA THR A 93 58.58 19.60 7.08
C THR A 93 58.74 19.26 5.60
N THR A 94 59.75 19.88 5.00
CA THR A 94 60.06 19.79 3.57
C THR A 94 60.40 18.35 3.17
N THR A 95 59.59 17.77 2.27
CA THR A 95 59.83 16.46 1.67
C THR A 95 61.06 16.53 0.76
N ALA A 96 62.00 15.59 0.94
CA ALA A 96 63.20 15.48 0.13
C ALA A 96 62.87 15.25 -1.36
N ALA A 97 63.71 15.76 -2.25
CA ALA A 97 63.57 15.63 -3.69
C ALA A 97 63.58 14.14 -4.11
N PRO A 98 62.74 13.73 -5.09
CA PRO A 98 62.66 12.34 -5.51
C PRO A 98 63.98 11.89 -6.14
N THR A 99 64.46 10.72 -5.72
CA THR A 99 65.61 10.07 -6.32
C THR A 99 65.26 9.50 -7.69
N THR A 100 66.21 9.58 -8.62
CA THR A 100 66.06 9.14 -10.00
C THR A 100 65.92 7.61 -10.07
N THR A 101 64.73 7.13 -10.42
CA THR A 101 64.46 5.72 -10.68
C THR A 101 65.22 5.26 -11.93
N ALA A 102 65.92 4.12 -11.82
CA ALA A 102 66.65 3.51 -12.93
C ALA A 102 65.71 3.20 -14.11
N ALA A 103 66.27 3.26 -15.33
CA ALA A 103 65.54 2.96 -16.56
C ALA A 103 64.96 1.54 -16.54
N PRO A 104 63.72 1.34 -17.03
CA PRO A 104 63.08 0.02 -17.00
C PRO A 104 63.83 -0.96 -17.89
N THR A 105 64.08 -2.16 -17.37
CA THR A 105 64.62 -3.27 -18.14
C THR A 105 63.60 -3.78 -19.15
N THR A 106 64.05 -4.08 -20.36
CA THR A 106 63.24 -4.56 -21.48
C THR A 106 62.59 -5.91 -21.14
N THR A 107 61.27 -5.92 -20.96
CA THR A 107 60.47 -7.13 -20.80
C THR A 107 60.44 -7.91 -22.12
N ALA A 108 60.66 -9.22 -22.05
CA ALA A 108 60.56 -10.10 -23.22
C ALA A 108 59.17 -10.03 -23.87
N ALA A 109 59.12 -10.19 -25.19
CA ALA A 109 57.88 -10.14 -25.95
C ALA A 109 56.88 -11.21 -25.46
N PRO A 110 55.58 -10.89 -25.34
CA PRO A 110 54.58 -11.84 -24.86
C PRO A 110 54.47 -13.02 -25.83
N THR A 111 54.51 -14.23 -25.28
CA THR A 111 54.20 -15.45 -26.01
C THR A 111 52.73 -15.46 -26.42
N THR A 112 52.46 -15.79 -27.68
CA THR A 112 51.11 -15.88 -28.25
C THR A 112 50.30 -16.95 -27.51
N THR A 113 49.34 -16.50 -26.69
CA THR A 113 48.30 -17.36 -26.10
C THR A 113 47.42 -17.89 -27.23
N ALA A 114 47.21 -19.20 -27.26
CA ALA A 114 46.29 -19.83 -28.21
C ALA A 114 44.90 -19.19 -28.10
N ALA A 115 44.23 -19.01 -29.24
CA ALA A 115 42.88 -18.47 -29.28
C ALA A 115 41.95 -19.30 -28.37
N PRO A 116 41.05 -18.66 -27.59
CA PRO A 116 40.11 -19.39 -26.75
C PRO A 116 39.30 -20.34 -27.63
N THR A 117 39.33 -21.63 -27.30
CA THR A 117 38.42 -22.61 -27.87
C THR A 117 37.00 -22.16 -27.53
N THR A 118 36.19 -21.91 -28.55
CA THR A 118 34.75 -21.66 -28.40
C THR A 118 34.11 -22.91 -27.83
N THR A 119 33.89 -22.92 -26.51
CA THR A 119 33.00 -23.88 -25.87
C THR A 119 31.63 -23.70 -26.50
N ALA A 120 31.05 -24.77 -27.02
CA ALA A 120 29.68 -24.76 -27.52
C ALA A 120 28.76 -24.15 -26.43
N PRO A 121 27.75 -23.36 -26.81
CA PRO A 121 26.77 -22.87 -25.84
C PRO A 121 26.24 -24.07 -25.05
N PRO A 122 25.98 -23.91 -23.74
CA PRO A 122 25.35 -24.97 -22.96
C PRO A 122 24.08 -25.43 -23.71
N PRO A 123 23.74 -26.72 -23.68
CA PRO A 123 22.47 -27.16 -24.22
C PRO A 123 21.38 -26.28 -23.61
N THR A 124 20.53 -25.71 -24.46
CA THR A 124 19.27 -25.11 -24.01
C THR A 124 18.59 -26.17 -23.16
N LEU A 125 18.56 -25.96 -21.85
CA LEU A 125 17.76 -26.76 -20.94
C LEU A 125 16.36 -26.78 -21.54
N GLY A 126 15.75 -27.95 -21.64
CA GLY A 126 14.35 -28.06 -22.07
C GLY A 126 13.46 -27.16 -21.21
N PRO A 127 12.22 -26.89 -21.65
CA PRO A 127 11.28 -26.10 -20.83
C PRO A 127 11.29 -26.62 -19.39
N PRO A 128 11.31 -25.72 -18.39
CA PRO A 128 11.41 -26.12 -16.99
C PRO A 128 10.29 -27.08 -16.66
N PRO A 129 10.53 -28.05 -15.76
CA PRO A 129 9.51 -28.99 -15.35
C PRO A 129 8.25 -28.22 -14.92
N VAL A 130 7.11 -28.64 -15.46
CA VAL A 130 5.79 -28.15 -15.05
C VAL A 130 5.74 -28.19 -13.52
N PRO A 131 5.42 -27.08 -12.82
CA PRO A 131 5.26 -27.13 -11.38
C PRO A 131 4.19 -28.18 -11.08
N PRO A 132 4.34 -28.97 -10.00
CA PRO A 132 3.44 -30.08 -9.69
C PRO A 132 2.07 -29.60 -9.18
N CYS A 133 1.55 -28.49 -9.71
CA CYS A 133 0.26 -27.93 -9.33
C CYS A 133 -0.86 -28.60 -10.13
N PRO A 134 -2.00 -28.92 -9.48
CA PRO A 134 -3.14 -29.40 -10.22
C PRO A 134 -3.57 -28.36 -11.25
N SER A 135 -3.97 -28.80 -12.44
CA SER A 135 -4.72 -27.94 -13.34
C SER A 135 -6.16 -27.92 -12.84
N LEU A 136 -6.60 -26.76 -12.36
CA LEU A 136 -7.99 -26.55 -11.99
C LEU A 136 -8.79 -26.46 -13.27
N ALA A 137 -9.83 -27.29 -13.39
CA ALA A 137 -10.66 -27.33 -14.57
C ALA A 137 -11.53 -26.06 -14.62
N GLY A 138 -11.07 -25.05 -15.35
CA GLY A 138 -11.89 -23.95 -15.85
C GLY A 138 -12.29 -22.89 -14.82
N ALA A 139 -11.32 -22.13 -14.32
CA ALA A 139 -11.60 -20.82 -13.75
C ALA A 139 -11.87 -19.81 -14.88
N ALA A 140 -13.08 -19.79 -15.43
CA ALA A 140 -13.68 -18.59 -16.06
C ALA A 140 -15.06 -18.91 -16.68
N ALA A 141 -16.14 -18.66 -15.92
CA ALA A 141 -17.47 -18.42 -16.50
C ALA A 141 -18.09 -17.09 -16.04
N GLY A 142 -17.37 -16.30 -15.23
CA GLY A 142 -17.83 -15.03 -14.66
C GLY A 142 -17.09 -13.80 -15.20
N PRO A 143 -17.57 -12.57 -14.92
CA PRO A 143 -16.84 -11.36 -15.28
C PRO A 143 -15.49 -11.28 -14.55
N THR A 144 -14.44 -10.94 -15.28
CA THR A 144 -13.07 -10.80 -14.78
C THR A 144 -12.85 -9.41 -14.20
N GLY A 145 -12.29 -9.31 -12.99
CA GLY A 145 -11.94 -8.03 -12.35
C GLY A 145 -10.61 -7.44 -12.86
N GLY A 146 -9.79 -8.30 -13.45
CA GLY A 146 -8.67 -7.99 -14.33
C GLY A 146 -7.73 -9.18 -14.47
N SER A 147 -6.74 -9.04 -15.35
CA SER A 147 -5.69 -10.03 -15.56
C SER A 147 -4.37 -9.31 -15.86
N ILE A 148 -3.28 -9.84 -15.34
CA ILE A 148 -1.91 -9.40 -15.62
C ILE A 148 -1.05 -10.60 -16.01
N THR A 149 -0.07 -10.34 -16.85
CA THR A 149 0.93 -11.31 -17.29
C THR A 149 2.30 -10.84 -16.80
N LEU A 150 3.00 -11.72 -16.09
CA LEU A 150 4.32 -11.46 -15.48
C LEU A 150 4.99 -12.80 -15.15
N ASP A 151 6.30 -12.80 -14.92
CA ASP A 151 7.01 -13.97 -14.40
C ASP A 151 6.84 -14.03 -12.87
N ALA A 152 5.92 -14.87 -12.39
CA ALA A 152 5.49 -14.89 -10.99
C ALA A 152 6.41 -15.68 -10.07
N ASN A 153 7.29 -16.51 -10.63
CA ASN A 153 8.21 -17.37 -9.88
C ASN A 153 9.68 -17.19 -10.29
N GLY A 154 9.98 -16.22 -11.16
CA GLY A 154 11.34 -15.89 -11.59
C GLY A 154 11.98 -16.95 -12.48
N ASN A 155 11.20 -17.79 -13.16
CA ASN A 155 11.71 -18.87 -14.00
C ASN A 155 11.98 -18.45 -15.46
N GLY A 156 11.68 -17.19 -15.82
CA GLY A 156 11.83 -16.61 -17.14
C GLY A 156 10.67 -16.88 -18.11
N TYR A 157 9.55 -17.41 -17.63
CA TYR A 157 8.34 -17.65 -18.41
C TYR A 157 7.20 -16.77 -17.91
N ASP A 158 6.40 -16.28 -18.85
CA ASP A 158 5.19 -15.53 -18.53
C ASP A 158 4.17 -16.42 -17.84
N ASP A 159 3.76 -16.03 -16.65
CA ASP A 159 2.64 -16.56 -15.91
C ASP A 159 1.45 -15.59 -15.97
N THR A 160 0.26 -16.05 -15.57
CA THR A 160 -0.96 -15.22 -15.55
C THR A 160 -1.56 -15.17 -14.16
N VAL A 161 -1.84 -13.94 -13.68
CA VAL A 161 -2.64 -13.71 -12.49
C VAL A 161 -3.96 -13.06 -12.92
N SER A 162 -5.09 -13.59 -12.48
CA SER A 162 -6.40 -13.02 -12.80
C SER A 162 -7.37 -13.06 -11.63
N THR A 163 -8.39 -12.20 -11.66
CA THR A 163 -9.52 -12.27 -10.73
C THR A 163 -10.82 -12.48 -11.48
N TRP A 164 -11.73 -13.28 -10.93
CA TRP A 164 -13.08 -13.44 -11.48
C TRP A 164 -14.13 -13.43 -10.38
N PHE A 165 -15.33 -13.03 -10.76
CA PHE A 165 -16.48 -13.03 -9.88
C PHE A 165 -17.39 -14.22 -10.19
N GLU A 166 -17.65 -15.05 -9.19
CA GLU A 166 -18.54 -16.19 -9.28
C GLU A 166 -19.95 -15.81 -8.78
N GLY A 167 -20.85 -15.53 -9.72
CA GLY A 167 -22.21 -15.06 -9.38
C GLY A 167 -23.09 -16.09 -8.65
N ALA A 168 -22.74 -17.38 -8.66
CA ALA A 168 -23.49 -18.40 -7.93
C ALA A 168 -23.20 -18.37 -6.41
N SER A 169 -21.97 -18.05 -6.04
CA SER A 169 -21.51 -17.95 -4.65
C SER A 169 -21.45 -16.50 -4.14
N ASP A 170 -21.59 -15.52 -5.03
CA ASP A 170 -21.40 -14.08 -4.74
C ASP A 170 -19.97 -13.78 -4.25
N SER A 171 -18.99 -14.55 -4.76
CA SER A 171 -17.60 -14.51 -4.31
C SER A 171 -16.65 -14.05 -5.39
N TRP A 172 -15.66 -13.25 -4.98
CA TRP A 172 -14.50 -12.97 -5.79
C TRP A 172 -13.41 -14.01 -5.55
N TRP A 173 -12.72 -14.38 -6.62
CA TRP A 173 -11.61 -15.31 -6.59
C TRP A 173 -10.39 -14.71 -7.28
N LEU A 174 -9.21 -15.12 -6.82
CA LEU A 174 -7.90 -14.79 -7.38
C LEU A 174 -7.26 -16.09 -7.87
N LEU A 175 -6.88 -16.12 -9.15
CA LEU A 175 -6.26 -17.23 -9.86
C LEU A 175 -4.81 -16.90 -10.18
N MET A 176 -3.94 -17.88 -9.99
CA MET A 176 -2.59 -17.91 -10.52
C MET A 176 -2.46 -19.11 -11.46
N GLU A 177 -2.09 -18.86 -12.71
CA GLU A 177 -1.84 -19.87 -13.74
C GLU A 177 -0.37 -19.79 -14.18
N TRP A 178 0.35 -20.88 -14.07
CA TRP A 178 1.76 -20.94 -14.46
C TRP A 178 1.92 -21.12 -15.97
N GLY A 179 2.88 -20.44 -16.58
CA GLY A 179 3.12 -20.46 -18.04
C GLY A 179 3.46 -21.84 -18.61
N ASN A 180 3.98 -22.74 -17.78
CA ASN A 180 4.26 -24.13 -18.11
C ASN A 180 3.18 -25.11 -17.61
N GLY A 181 2.09 -24.62 -17.02
CA GLY A 181 0.91 -25.38 -16.63
C GLY A 181 0.75 -25.57 -15.12
N GLY A 182 -0.48 -25.85 -14.70
CA GLY A 182 -0.88 -25.88 -13.30
C GLY A 182 -1.45 -24.53 -12.86
N SER A 183 -2.34 -24.58 -11.88
CA SER A 183 -3.04 -23.38 -11.42
C SER A 183 -3.43 -23.51 -9.95
N ILE A 184 -3.52 -22.39 -9.28
CA ILE A 184 -3.97 -22.30 -7.88
C ILE A 184 -4.93 -21.14 -7.75
N GLU A 185 -5.92 -21.28 -6.88
CA GLU A 185 -6.90 -20.24 -6.63
C GLU A 185 -7.11 -20.03 -5.13
N VAL A 186 -7.53 -18.82 -4.79
CA VAL A 186 -7.98 -18.47 -3.45
C VAL A 186 -9.21 -17.58 -3.53
N MET A 187 -10.17 -17.82 -2.64
CA MET A 187 -11.34 -16.96 -2.49
C MET A 187 -10.97 -15.71 -1.70
N ILE A 188 -11.46 -14.55 -2.15
CA ILE A 188 -11.28 -13.28 -1.45
C ILE A 188 -12.50 -13.08 -0.53
N THR A 189 -12.24 -13.00 0.78
CA THR A 189 -13.28 -12.98 1.83
C THR A 189 -13.14 -11.79 2.78
N ASP A 190 -12.46 -10.73 2.34
CA ASP A 190 -12.15 -9.55 3.16
C ASP A 190 -13.39 -8.82 3.66
N SER A 191 -14.48 -8.88 2.90
CA SER A 191 -15.77 -8.31 3.26
C SER A 191 -16.92 -9.10 2.65
N SER A 192 -18.15 -8.71 2.97
CA SER A 192 -19.36 -9.32 2.42
C SER A 192 -20.40 -8.23 2.13
N PRO A 193 -20.68 -7.91 0.85
CA PRO A 193 -19.97 -8.37 -0.36
C PRO A 193 -18.61 -7.67 -0.54
N VAL A 194 -17.66 -8.34 -1.21
CA VAL A 194 -16.43 -7.71 -1.72
C VAL A 194 -16.78 -6.81 -2.91
N ALA A 195 -16.40 -5.53 -2.84
CA ALA A 195 -16.80 -4.54 -3.84
C ALA A 195 -15.98 -4.62 -5.13
N ALA A 196 -14.71 -5.02 -5.06
CA ALA A 196 -13.82 -5.15 -6.20
C ALA A 196 -12.64 -6.07 -5.92
N ALA A 197 -12.18 -6.80 -6.95
CA ALA A 197 -10.92 -7.50 -6.91
C ALA A 197 -10.16 -7.41 -8.24
N ARG A 198 -8.85 -7.17 -8.21
CA ARG A 198 -7.99 -7.11 -9.41
C ARG A 198 -6.52 -7.35 -9.03
N PRO A 199 -5.75 -8.11 -9.81
CA PRO A 199 -4.33 -8.28 -9.54
C PRO A 199 -3.53 -6.99 -9.80
N LEU A 200 -2.47 -6.77 -9.02
CA LEU A 200 -1.60 -5.58 -9.12
C LEU A 200 -0.18 -5.94 -9.56
N GLY A 201 0.38 -7.02 -9.03
CA GLY A 201 1.75 -7.45 -9.36
C GLY A 201 2.29 -8.47 -8.37
N VAL A 202 3.54 -8.86 -8.56
CA VAL A 202 4.31 -9.69 -7.63
C VAL A 202 5.64 -9.04 -7.33
N VAL A 203 6.15 -9.24 -6.11
CA VAL A 203 7.45 -8.75 -5.66
C VAL A 203 8.03 -9.79 -4.69
N ASP A 204 9.33 -10.09 -4.79
CA ASP A 204 10.04 -10.80 -3.72
C ASP A 204 10.41 -9.77 -2.65
N LEU A 205 9.56 -9.63 -1.63
CA LEU A 205 9.67 -8.55 -0.64
C LEU A 205 10.88 -8.75 0.27
N ASN A 206 11.13 -9.98 0.71
CA ASN A 206 12.19 -10.30 1.67
C ASN A 206 13.49 -10.81 1.01
N GLY A 207 13.51 -10.97 -0.31
CA GLY A 207 14.66 -11.48 -1.03
C GLY A 207 14.91 -12.98 -0.79
N ASP A 208 13.89 -13.75 -0.38
CA ASP A 208 14.02 -15.18 -0.11
C ASP A 208 13.85 -16.06 -1.36
N GLY A 209 13.51 -15.44 -2.50
CA GLY A 209 13.26 -16.10 -3.78
C GLY A 209 11.84 -16.65 -3.94
N ARG A 210 10.97 -16.46 -2.94
CA ARG A 210 9.52 -16.62 -3.05
C ARG A 210 8.88 -15.24 -3.20
N TYR A 211 7.78 -15.20 -3.93
CA TYR A 211 7.18 -13.94 -4.34
C TYR A 211 5.90 -13.68 -3.57
N GLU A 212 5.68 -12.43 -3.22
CA GLU A 212 4.43 -11.94 -2.67
C GLU A 212 3.59 -11.29 -3.77
N LEU A 213 2.38 -11.77 -3.93
CA LEU A 213 1.40 -11.28 -4.88
C LEU A 213 0.52 -10.23 -4.23
N PHE A 214 0.36 -9.10 -4.92
CA PHE A 214 -0.53 -8.01 -4.54
C PHE A 214 -1.80 -8.03 -5.39
N ALA A 215 -2.94 -7.89 -4.73
CA ALA A 215 -4.22 -7.72 -5.39
C ALA A 215 -5.09 -6.72 -4.63
N VAL A 216 -5.92 -5.99 -5.36
CA VAL A 216 -7.09 -5.35 -4.77
C VAL A 216 -8.02 -6.45 -4.30
N VAL A 217 -8.44 -6.38 -3.05
CA VAL A 217 -9.29 -7.37 -2.37
C VAL A 217 -10.60 -6.78 -1.86
N ASP A 218 -10.71 -5.45 -1.86
CA ASP A 218 -11.95 -4.72 -1.65
C ASP A 218 -11.80 -3.26 -2.13
N ALA A 219 -12.89 -2.49 -2.16
CA ALA A 219 -12.85 -1.07 -2.47
C ALA A 219 -13.95 -0.27 -1.76
N GLY A 220 -13.63 0.98 -1.43
CA GLY A 220 -14.56 2.01 -0.97
C GLY A 220 -14.69 3.16 -1.98
N ALA A 221 -15.39 4.24 -1.58
CA ALA A 221 -15.69 5.36 -2.47
C ALA A 221 -14.46 6.12 -3.00
N SER A 222 -13.35 6.11 -2.25
CA SER A 222 -12.09 6.80 -2.62
C SER A 222 -10.85 6.01 -2.20
N THR A 223 -11.01 4.74 -1.87
CA THR A 223 -9.97 3.86 -1.36
C THR A 223 -10.09 2.49 -2.01
N GLN A 224 -8.97 1.88 -2.33
CA GLN A 224 -8.89 0.44 -2.61
C GLN A 224 -8.24 -0.23 -1.41
N ILE A 225 -8.59 -1.49 -1.15
CA ILE A 225 -7.93 -2.30 -0.14
C ILE A 225 -7.03 -3.28 -0.87
N VAL A 226 -5.74 -3.23 -0.57
CA VAL A 226 -4.72 -4.11 -1.16
C VAL A 226 -4.39 -5.22 -0.19
N GLY A 227 -4.57 -6.45 -0.62
CA GLY A 227 -4.13 -7.65 0.08
C GLY A 227 -2.79 -8.14 -0.44
N VAL A 228 -2.05 -8.83 0.43
CA VAL A 228 -0.77 -9.47 0.14
C VAL A 228 -0.89 -10.97 0.32
N PHE A 229 -0.39 -11.74 -0.64
CA PHE A 229 -0.47 -13.19 -0.67
C PHE A 229 0.91 -13.78 -0.87
N GLU A 230 1.29 -14.76 -0.06
CA GLU A 230 2.52 -15.53 -0.27
C GLU A 230 2.26 -16.57 -1.37
N LEU A 231 3.09 -16.53 -2.42
CA LEU A 231 3.15 -17.58 -3.44
C LEU A 231 4.08 -18.69 -2.96
N GLY A 232 3.49 -19.76 -2.43
CA GLY A 232 4.21 -20.99 -2.12
C GLY A 232 4.13 -22.01 -3.25
N ASP A 233 4.77 -23.16 -3.04
CA ASP A 233 4.71 -24.30 -3.96
C ASP A 233 3.28 -24.83 -4.10
N CYS A 234 2.58 -24.34 -5.14
CA CYS A 234 1.17 -24.64 -5.40
C CYS A 234 0.20 -24.19 -4.29
N THR A 235 0.53 -23.14 -3.56
CA THR A 235 -0.38 -22.53 -2.58
C THR A 235 -0.36 -21.02 -2.70
N LEU A 236 -1.54 -20.41 -2.67
CA LEU A 236 -1.70 -18.96 -2.63
C LEU A 236 -2.30 -18.60 -1.27
N THR A 237 -1.46 -18.13 -0.34
CA THR A 237 -1.85 -17.96 1.06
C THR A 237 -2.02 -16.49 1.37
N ARG A 238 -3.22 -16.09 1.85
CA ARG A 238 -3.42 -14.72 2.32
C ARG A 238 -2.56 -14.45 3.55
N MET A 239 -1.66 -13.48 3.45
CA MET A 239 -0.80 -13.11 4.58
C MET A 239 -1.62 -12.44 5.68
N THR A 240 -1.08 -12.46 6.90
CA THR A 240 -1.71 -11.86 8.09
C THR A 240 -0.75 -10.92 8.80
N PHE A 241 -1.26 -9.94 9.53
CA PHE A 241 -0.43 -9.17 10.46
C PHE A 241 -0.13 -10.01 11.71
N SER A 242 1.13 -10.10 12.14
CA SER A 242 1.51 -11.01 13.22
C SER A 242 0.96 -10.62 14.59
N ASP A 243 0.66 -9.33 14.78
CA ASP A 243 0.18 -8.75 16.04
C ASP A 243 -1.32 -9.01 16.29
N SER A 244 -2.13 -8.99 15.23
CA SER A 244 -3.58 -9.12 15.28
C SER A 244 -4.08 -10.47 14.74
N GLY A 245 -3.30 -11.13 13.88
CA GLY A 245 -3.73 -12.30 13.11
C GLY A 245 -4.75 -11.97 12.01
N ALA A 246 -5.09 -10.70 11.80
CA ALA A 246 -6.01 -10.27 10.76
C ALA A 246 -5.36 -10.42 9.36
N PRO A 247 -6.15 -10.68 8.30
CA PRO A 247 -5.64 -10.64 6.94
C PRO A 247 -4.93 -9.30 6.66
N ALA A 248 -3.75 -9.37 6.04
CA ALA A 248 -2.99 -8.21 5.65
C ALA A 248 -3.80 -7.40 4.63
N ALA A 249 -4.22 -6.20 5.01
CA ALA A 249 -5.11 -5.35 4.23
C ALA A 249 -4.65 -3.90 4.37
N PHE A 250 -4.24 -3.31 3.24
CA PHE A 250 -3.70 -1.96 3.20
C PHE A 250 -4.63 -1.04 2.42
N PRO A 251 -5.22 -0.02 3.06
CA PRO A 251 -5.96 0.99 2.32
C PRO A 251 -5.01 1.81 1.45
N VAL A 252 -5.40 2.04 0.20
CA VAL A 252 -4.71 2.91 -0.75
C VAL A 252 -5.71 3.90 -1.33
N GLY A 253 -5.51 5.18 -1.06
CA GLY A 253 -6.37 6.26 -1.51
C GLY A 253 -6.34 7.46 -0.58
N ALA A 254 -7.17 8.45 -0.89
CA ALA A 254 -7.22 9.69 -0.14
C ALA A 254 -8.65 10.24 -0.05
N SER A 255 -8.87 10.92 1.06
CA SER A 255 -9.99 11.82 1.31
C SER A 255 -9.44 13.08 1.97
N ILE A 256 -10.24 14.15 2.04
CA ILE A 256 -9.81 15.44 2.60
C ILE A 256 -9.39 15.41 4.08
N GLY A 257 -9.58 14.29 4.80
CA GLY A 257 -9.19 14.16 6.20
C GLY A 257 -8.19 13.04 6.47
N SER A 258 -8.00 12.13 5.52
CA SER A 258 -7.08 11.00 5.69
C SER A 258 -6.68 10.40 4.36
N MET A 259 -5.49 9.82 4.35
CA MET A 259 -4.93 9.14 3.21
C MET A 259 -4.06 7.98 3.65
N SER A 260 -3.96 7.00 2.76
CA SER A 260 -3.19 5.80 3.00
C SER A 260 -2.59 5.31 1.70
N GLY A 261 -1.46 4.62 1.82
CA GLY A 261 -0.81 3.97 0.70
C GLY A 261 0.12 2.87 1.15
N VAL A 262 0.80 2.31 0.16
CA VAL A 262 1.75 1.22 0.34
C VAL A 262 2.98 1.54 -0.48
N ALA A 263 4.15 1.37 0.11
CA ALA A 263 5.42 1.36 -0.62
C ALA A 263 6.16 0.07 -0.28
N CYS A 264 6.75 -0.55 -1.30
CA CYS A 264 7.67 -1.65 -1.07
C CYS A 264 9.09 -1.11 -1.00
N SER A 265 9.90 -1.69 -0.12
CA SER A 265 11.30 -1.32 0.02
C SER A 265 12.19 -2.52 -0.34
N SER A 266 13.47 -2.27 -0.64
CA SER A 266 14.42 -3.36 -0.83
C SER A 266 14.67 -4.10 0.50
N SER A 267 14.67 -5.43 0.48
CA SER A 267 14.91 -6.26 1.66
C SER A 267 16.09 -5.79 2.50
N GLY A 268 15.88 -5.70 3.82
CA GLY A 268 16.89 -5.20 4.76
C GLY A 268 17.03 -3.68 4.86
N SER A 269 16.06 -2.92 4.34
CA SER A 269 15.94 -1.50 4.71
C SER A 269 15.71 -1.33 6.21
N ALA A 270 15.97 -0.13 6.75
CA ALA A 270 15.72 0.15 8.16
C ALA A 270 14.23 0.17 8.54
N PHE A 271 13.33 0.22 7.54
CA PHE A 271 11.89 0.42 7.74
C PHE A 271 11.11 -0.90 7.67
N GLY A 272 11.46 -1.80 6.75
CA GLY A 272 10.80 -3.10 6.58
C GLY A 272 10.84 -3.53 5.11
N ASP A 273 10.22 -4.65 4.77
CA ASP A 273 10.09 -5.08 3.36
C ASP A 273 8.92 -4.35 2.66
N ILE A 274 7.89 -3.99 3.44
CA ILE A 274 6.71 -3.22 3.00
C ILE A 274 6.32 -2.17 4.03
N ASP A 275 6.00 -0.97 3.56
CA ASP A 275 5.62 0.18 4.38
C ASP A 275 4.15 0.57 4.14
N ALA A 276 3.36 0.64 5.22
CA ALA A 276 2.05 1.27 5.22
C ALA A 276 2.21 2.77 5.44
N LEU A 277 1.90 3.55 4.41
CA LEU A 277 1.96 5.00 4.45
C LEU A 277 0.63 5.55 4.97
N PHE A 278 0.68 6.59 5.79
CA PHE A 278 -0.52 7.26 6.29
C PHE A 278 -0.32 8.76 6.44
N ALA A 279 -1.40 9.52 6.30
CA ALA A 279 -1.48 10.89 6.79
C ALA A 279 -2.93 11.26 7.17
N THR A 280 -3.09 12.09 8.19
CA THR A 280 -4.37 12.54 8.74
C THR A 280 -4.33 14.04 8.98
N GLU A 281 -5.40 14.75 8.64
CA GLU A 281 -5.51 16.19 8.85
C GLU A 281 -5.59 16.52 10.36
N ASP A 282 -4.85 17.54 10.80
CA ASP A 282 -4.68 17.88 12.23
C ASP A 282 -5.64 18.96 12.76
N GLY A 283 -6.57 19.44 11.92
CA GLY A 283 -7.48 20.54 12.17
C GLY A 283 -6.93 21.93 11.84
N THR A 284 -5.67 22.03 11.41
CA THR A 284 -5.00 23.29 11.02
C THR A 284 -4.79 23.44 9.53
N GLY A 285 -5.22 22.45 8.73
CA GLY A 285 -4.91 22.32 7.31
C GLY A 285 -3.57 21.63 7.01
N MET A 286 -2.80 21.27 8.06
CA MET A 286 -1.62 20.42 7.95
C MET A 286 -2.00 18.96 8.17
N TYR A 287 -1.09 18.05 7.79
CA TYR A 287 -1.31 16.62 7.91
C TYR A 287 -0.19 15.96 8.70
N ASP A 288 -0.55 15.25 9.77
CA ASP A 288 0.33 14.36 10.51
C ASP A 288 0.35 12.99 9.81
N GLY A 289 1.53 12.53 9.42
CA GLY A 289 1.68 11.26 8.71
C GLY A 289 2.96 10.51 9.05
N GLY A 290 3.29 9.53 8.22
CA GLY A 290 4.44 8.67 8.42
C GLY A 290 4.29 7.34 7.70
N ALA A 291 5.21 6.44 8.00
CA ALA A 291 5.20 5.07 7.56
C ALA A 291 5.23 4.12 8.75
N GLN A 292 4.46 3.04 8.68
CA GLN A 292 4.64 1.85 9.51
C GLN A 292 5.23 0.75 8.64
N GLY A 293 6.48 0.37 8.91
CA GLY A 293 7.11 -0.71 8.16
C GLY A 293 6.78 -2.08 8.72
N TYR A 294 6.84 -3.09 7.85
CA TYR A 294 6.61 -4.49 8.16
C TYR A 294 7.66 -5.37 7.48
N THR A 295 8.14 -6.38 8.20
CA THR A 295 9.03 -7.42 7.66
C THR A 295 8.25 -8.69 7.40
N VAL A 296 8.51 -9.34 6.27
CA VAL A 296 7.92 -10.64 5.94
C VAL A 296 8.60 -11.75 6.73
N SER A 297 7.81 -12.57 7.41
CA SER A 297 8.27 -13.76 8.13
C SER A 297 7.30 -14.92 7.90
N GLY A 298 7.55 -15.71 6.85
CA GLY A 298 6.60 -16.70 6.35
C GLY A 298 5.30 -16.01 5.90
N THR A 299 4.15 -16.54 6.29
CA THR A 299 2.83 -15.98 5.92
C THR A 299 2.41 -14.76 6.76
N GLN A 300 3.35 -14.14 7.48
CA GLN A 300 3.06 -13.04 8.41
C GLN A 300 3.86 -11.78 8.07
N LEU A 301 3.20 -10.64 8.20
CA LEU A 301 3.80 -9.32 8.21
C LEU A 301 4.02 -8.91 9.67
N VAL A 302 5.28 -8.84 10.07
CA VAL A 302 5.69 -8.49 11.43
C VAL A 302 5.92 -6.99 11.49
N PRO A 303 5.23 -6.25 12.38
CA PRO A 303 5.41 -4.80 12.47
C PRO A 303 6.83 -4.47 12.91
N GLY A 304 7.48 -3.61 12.13
CA GLY A 304 8.80 -3.04 12.39
C GLY A 304 8.70 -1.66 13.02
N PHE A 305 9.73 -0.85 12.77
CA PHE A 305 9.75 0.54 13.21
C PHE A 305 8.79 1.38 12.35
N GLY A 306 8.11 2.32 13.01
CA GLY A 306 7.40 3.39 12.32
C GLY A 306 8.15 4.71 12.44
N ASP A 307 7.91 5.60 11.50
CA ASP A 307 8.36 6.99 11.56
C ASP A 307 7.18 7.97 11.56
N GLY A 308 7.51 9.24 11.80
CA GLY A 308 6.56 10.34 11.78
C GLY A 308 7.05 11.43 10.84
N THR A 309 6.13 11.99 10.07
CA THR A 309 6.33 13.08 9.13
C THR A 309 5.16 14.06 9.23
N VAL A 310 5.39 15.31 8.84
CA VAL A 310 4.33 16.34 8.78
C VAL A 310 4.35 16.92 7.39
N PHE A 311 3.19 17.03 6.77
CA PHE A 311 3.00 17.62 5.45
C PHE A 311 2.28 18.96 5.57
N ALA A 312 2.68 19.92 4.73
CA ALA A 312 2.21 21.30 4.83
C ALA A 312 0.76 21.48 4.36
N ASP A 313 0.30 20.64 3.43
CA ASP A 313 -1.05 20.68 2.88
C ASP A 313 -1.49 19.32 2.31
N PHE A 314 -2.75 19.28 1.83
CA PHE A 314 -3.34 18.08 1.25
C PHE A 314 -2.60 17.60 -0.01
N ASP A 315 -2.15 18.51 -0.88
CA ASP A 315 -1.55 18.12 -2.15
C ASP A 315 -0.17 17.48 -1.92
N GLU A 316 0.62 18.03 -1.00
CA GLU A 316 1.89 17.44 -0.59
C GLU A 316 1.66 16.05 0.02
N ALA A 317 0.75 15.94 0.99
CA ALA A 317 0.43 14.69 1.64
C ALA A 317 -0.09 13.64 0.64
N ALA A 318 -1.04 14.02 -0.23
CA ALA A 318 -1.67 13.09 -1.18
C ALA A 318 -0.66 12.54 -2.18
N ASN A 319 0.23 13.39 -2.71
CA ASN A 319 1.31 12.94 -3.58
C ASN A 319 2.31 12.02 -2.86
N ALA A 320 2.56 12.27 -1.56
CA ALA A 320 3.50 11.52 -0.75
C ALA A 320 2.94 10.24 -0.13
N VAL A 321 1.62 10.06 -0.04
CA VAL A 321 1.01 8.92 0.66
C VAL A 321 0.05 8.14 -0.19
N ALA A 322 -0.81 8.77 -1.00
CA ALA A 322 -1.95 8.12 -1.64
C ALA A 322 -1.59 7.32 -2.92
N ARG A 323 -0.65 6.38 -2.79
CA ARG A 323 -0.15 5.56 -3.89
C ARG A 323 0.06 4.10 -3.48
N PHE A 324 0.04 3.23 -4.48
CA PHE A 324 0.60 1.89 -4.40
C PHE A 324 1.91 1.89 -5.17
N ASP A 325 3.03 1.77 -4.46
CA ASP A 325 4.39 1.93 -4.96
C ASP A 325 5.20 0.67 -4.68
N CYS A 326 4.80 -0.39 -5.36
CA CYS A 326 5.49 -1.67 -5.35
C CYS A 326 5.74 -2.04 -6.81
N PRO A 327 6.98 -1.92 -7.31
CA PRO A 327 7.26 -2.21 -8.71
C PRO A 327 7.01 -3.69 -8.97
N PRO A 328 6.22 -4.07 -10.00
CA PRO A 328 6.28 -5.44 -10.47
C PRO A 328 7.68 -5.69 -11.03
N ILE A 329 8.20 -6.89 -10.81
CA ILE A 329 9.49 -7.29 -11.37
C ILE A 329 9.35 -7.28 -12.90
N SER A 330 10.01 -6.31 -13.53
CA SER A 330 10.15 -6.25 -14.97
C SER A 330 11.48 -6.94 -15.29
N PHE A 331 11.43 -8.13 -15.89
CA PHE A 331 12.61 -8.80 -16.44
C PHE A 331 12.85 -8.36 -17.89
#